data_AF-Q5AQP7-F1
#
_entry.id   AF-Q5AQP7-F1
#
_cell.length_a   1.000
_cell.length_b   1.000
_cell.length_c   1.000
_cell.angle_alpha   90.00
_cell.angle_beta   90.00
_cell.angle_gamma   90.00
#
_symmetry.space_group_name_H-M   'P 1'
#
loop_
_entity.id
_entity.type
_entity.pdbx_description
1 polymer ?
#
loop_
_entity_poly.entity_id
_entity_poly.type
_entity_poly.pdbx_seq_one_letter_code
_entity_poly.pdbx_strand_id
1 'polypeptide(L)'
;MKVPTIAKSALLLATAANAANYTEWLAQSFFSKGVTLSRNYAYAVLYTGVEYAYNKTGDPAYFDYIKAQIDGVVNEDGSLVEPITDTLSLDDIRIGRNFLYLWTVTGDKKYKIAADGLRKQLDFTPRNQDGGFWHRKPTYPNQMWLDGLYMASNFYAQWTNWFQPNNKTAWDDIILQYDLIEAHIRDNETGLLFHGYDASKVAVWADPVTGASPHIWSRAVGWYFVSLVELLDYFPKSHPGYKRTLQRYQSLAKAVKKSQDESGGWWLIQDPPYPSDPRNYIESSASAMFTYALLRGIRKGFIPAKEYKPVALDGYSLLKNEFLSHNANGTLNWEGTVQVGSLSGNGTFEYYISVPVVQNDYKGAGPFMYASYELEAY
;
A
#
# COMPACT_ATOMS: atom_id res chain seq x y z
N MET A 1 17.49 -41.96 45.15
CA MET A 1 16.15 -41.82 45.76
C MET A 1 15.60 -40.45 45.36
N LYS A 2 14.53 -40.49 44.55
CA LYS A 2 13.48 -39.49 44.24
C LYS A 2 13.82 -38.00 44.02
N VAL A 3 13.76 -37.65 42.74
CA VAL A 3 13.28 -36.38 42.16
C VAL A 3 11.90 -36.00 42.70
N PRO A 4 11.58 -34.70 42.89
CA PRO A 4 10.21 -34.21 42.83
C PRO A 4 9.95 -33.48 41.51
N THR A 5 9.08 -34.11 40.73
CA THR A 5 8.32 -33.56 39.61
C THR A 5 7.29 -32.55 40.13
N ILE A 6 7.23 -31.36 39.53
CA ILE A 6 6.01 -30.53 39.56
C ILE A 6 5.57 -30.26 38.13
N ALA A 7 4.52 -31.01 37.80
CA ALA A 7 3.43 -30.81 36.85
C ALA A 7 3.55 -29.76 35.73
N LYS A 8 3.59 -30.32 34.51
CA LYS A 8 3.02 -29.79 33.26
C LYS A 8 1.67 -29.11 33.47
N SER A 9 1.52 -27.87 32.99
CA SER A 9 0.27 -27.32 32.45
C SER A 9 0.57 -26.06 31.63
N ALA A 10 1.15 -26.26 30.46
CA ALA A 10 1.06 -25.31 29.36
C ALA A 10 0.37 -26.05 28.22
N LEU A 11 -0.96 -25.97 28.19
CA LEU A 11 -1.73 -26.33 27.00
C LEU A 11 -1.49 -25.21 25.97
N LEU A 12 -0.32 -25.21 25.34
CA LEU A 12 -0.16 -24.58 24.04
C LEU A 12 -0.99 -25.44 23.09
N LEU A 13 -2.19 -24.96 22.75
CA LEU A 13 -2.81 -25.30 21.47
C LEU A 13 -1.93 -24.70 20.38
N ALA A 14 -0.81 -25.36 20.10
CA ALA A 14 -0.15 -25.28 18.82
C ALA A 14 -1.11 -25.95 17.83
N THR A 15 -1.99 -25.16 17.22
CA THR A 15 -2.61 -25.57 15.97
C THR A 15 -1.51 -25.57 14.92
N ALA A 16 -0.88 -26.73 14.72
CA ALA A 16 -0.04 -27.01 13.58
C ALA A 16 -0.91 -26.98 12.31
N ALA A 17 -1.11 -25.79 11.75
CA ALA A 17 -1.16 -25.69 10.30
C ALA A 17 0.31 -25.71 9.85
N ASN A 18 0.68 -26.57 8.91
CA ASN A 18 1.80 -26.25 8.03
C ASN A 18 1.43 -24.94 7.35
N ALA A 19 1.79 -23.79 7.95
CA ALA A 19 1.55 -22.50 7.35
C ALA A 19 2.41 -22.48 6.09
N ALA A 20 1.79 -22.60 4.93
CA ALA A 20 2.53 -22.45 3.69
C ALA A 20 3.17 -21.06 3.72
N ASN A 21 4.46 -21.00 3.38
CA ASN A 21 5.26 -19.78 3.34
C ASN A 21 4.85 -18.96 2.11
N TYR A 22 3.66 -18.35 2.14
CA TYR A 22 3.04 -17.72 0.98
C TYR A 22 3.77 -16.46 0.55
N THR A 23 4.44 -15.77 1.49
CA THR A 23 5.35 -14.66 1.18
C THR A 23 6.43 -15.13 0.19
N GLU A 24 7.16 -16.18 0.57
CA GLU A 24 8.25 -16.78 -0.20
C GLU A 24 7.76 -17.43 -1.49
N TRP A 25 6.66 -18.18 -1.41
CA TRP A 25 6.14 -18.97 -2.52
C TRP A 25 5.63 -18.06 -3.65
N LEU A 26 4.88 -17.01 -3.31
CA LEU A 26 4.44 -16.07 -4.33
C LEU A 26 5.64 -15.26 -4.86
N ALA A 27 6.57 -14.80 -4.01
CA ALA A 27 7.77 -14.10 -4.45
C ALA A 27 8.58 -14.92 -5.47
N GLN A 28 8.88 -16.19 -5.16
CA GLN A 28 9.58 -17.09 -6.09
C GLN A 28 8.78 -17.33 -7.39
N SER A 29 7.45 -17.39 -7.30
CA SER A 29 6.60 -17.53 -8.47
C SER A 29 6.74 -16.35 -9.44
N PHE A 30 7.03 -15.14 -8.97
CA PHE A 30 7.27 -13.98 -9.83
C PHE A 30 8.62 -13.99 -10.55
N PHE A 31 9.58 -14.81 -10.12
CA PHE A 31 10.86 -14.96 -10.82
C PHE A 31 10.66 -15.55 -12.22
N SER A 32 9.66 -16.42 -12.40
CA SER A 32 9.35 -17.04 -13.69
C SER A 32 8.32 -16.28 -14.53
N LYS A 33 7.83 -15.11 -14.08
CA LYS A 33 6.73 -14.37 -14.75
C LYS A 33 7.19 -13.23 -15.66
N GLY A 34 8.49 -13.13 -15.95
CA GLY A 34 9.01 -12.15 -16.92
C GLY A 34 8.74 -10.70 -16.55
N VAL A 35 8.89 -10.34 -15.26
CA VAL A 35 8.72 -8.97 -14.79
C VAL A 35 9.74 -8.05 -15.46
N THR A 36 9.23 -7.08 -16.23
CA THR A 36 10.06 -6.12 -16.96
C THR A 36 10.69 -5.08 -16.04
N LEU A 37 11.76 -4.43 -16.52
CA LEU A 37 12.42 -3.35 -15.79
C LEU A 37 11.54 -2.09 -15.87
N SER A 38 11.09 -1.58 -14.73
CA SER A 38 10.27 -0.37 -14.70
C SER A 38 10.36 0.36 -13.37
N ARG A 39 10.30 1.70 -13.43
CA ARG A 39 10.13 2.56 -12.26
C ARG A 39 8.68 2.73 -11.81
N ASN A 40 7.73 2.21 -12.56
CA ASN A 40 6.31 2.36 -12.24
C ASN A 40 5.99 1.77 -10.85
N TYR A 41 5.13 2.45 -10.08
CA TYR A 41 4.84 2.08 -8.70
C TYR A 41 4.37 0.63 -8.50
N ALA A 42 3.68 0.04 -9.48
CA ALA A 42 3.21 -1.34 -9.38
C ALA A 42 4.40 -2.32 -9.23
N TYR A 43 5.52 -2.04 -9.88
CA TYR A 43 6.75 -2.82 -9.76
C TYR A 43 7.40 -2.62 -8.40
N ALA A 44 7.49 -1.37 -7.93
CA ALA A 44 7.98 -1.06 -6.57
C ALA A 44 7.17 -1.78 -5.47
N VAL A 45 5.86 -1.90 -5.67
CA VAL A 45 4.96 -2.67 -4.81
C VAL A 45 5.32 -4.15 -4.83
N LEU A 46 5.51 -4.75 -6.01
CA LEU A 46 5.97 -6.15 -6.11
C LEU A 46 7.31 -6.34 -5.39
N TYR A 47 8.29 -5.48 -5.65
CA TYR A 47 9.64 -5.58 -5.09
C TYR A 47 9.61 -5.51 -3.57
N THR A 48 8.78 -4.64 -2.98
CA THR A 48 8.60 -4.60 -1.51
C THR A 48 8.10 -5.96 -0.95
N GLY A 49 7.33 -6.72 -1.73
CA GLY A 49 6.87 -8.06 -1.32
C GLY A 49 8.00 -9.08 -1.35
N VAL A 50 8.85 -8.99 -2.38
CA VAL A 50 10.09 -9.77 -2.48
C VAL A 50 11.07 -9.38 -1.37
N GLU A 51 11.13 -8.11 -0.97
CA GLU A 51 11.92 -7.64 0.17
C GLU A 51 11.48 -8.31 1.47
N TYR A 52 10.16 -8.49 1.68
CA TYR A 52 9.67 -9.23 2.84
C TYR A 52 10.08 -10.71 2.83
N ALA A 53 10.09 -11.36 1.66
CA ALA A 53 10.62 -12.72 1.53
C ALA A 53 12.11 -12.78 1.89
N TYR A 54 12.92 -11.82 1.42
CA TYR A 54 14.33 -11.71 1.82
C TYR A 54 14.47 -11.48 3.33
N ASN A 55 13.74 -10.53 3.90
CA ASN A 55 13.82 -10.19 5.33
C ASN A 55 13.42 -11.36 6.24
N LYS A 56 12.53 -12.25 5.78
CA LYS A 56 12.11 -13.44 6.51
C LYS A 56 13.13 -14.58 6.42
N THR A 57 13.79 -14.75 5.27
CA THR A 57 14.59 -15.95 4.97
C THR A 57 16.10 -15.74 4.96
N GLY A 58 16.55 -14.53 4.62
CA GLY A 58 17.95 -14.25 4.28
C GLY A 58 18.44 -14.88 2.98
N ASP A 59 17.56 -15.47 2.16
CA ASP A 59 17.94 -16.15 0.92
C ASP A 59 18.39 -15.12 -0.14
N PRO A 60 19.65 -15.16 -0.60
CA PRO A 60 20.20 -14.19 -1.54
C PRO A 60 19.43 -14.12 -2.86
N ALA A 61 18.71 -15.18 -3.28
CA ALA A 61 17.96 -15.16 -4.53
C ALA A 61 16.92 -14.03 -4.59
N TYR A 62 16.28 -13.70 -3.46
CA TYR A 62 15.33 -12.58 -3.38
C TYR A 62 16.03 -11.23 -3.50
N PHE A 63 17.16 -11.08 -2.80
CA PHE A 63 17.94 -9.85 -2.87
C PHE A 63 18.51 -9.63 -4.27
N ASP A 64 19.09 -10.65 -4.88
CA ASP A 64 19.66 -10.59 -6.23
C ASP A 64 18.60 -10.24 -7.28
N TYR A 65 17.38 -10.80 -7.13
CA TYR A 65 16.26 -10.43 -7.98
C TYR A 65 15.91 -8.94 -7.87
N ILE A 66 15.73 -8.42 -6.66
CA ILE A 66 15.40 -6.99 -6.45
C ILE A 66 16.54 -6.10 -6.98
N LYS A 67 17.78 -6.47 -6.68
CA LYS A 67 18.96 -5.72 -7.12
C LYS A 67 19.03 -5.64 -8.64
N ALA A 68 18.81 -6.75 -9.35
CA ALA A 68 18.80 -6.77 -10.81
C ALA A 68 17.71 -5.85 -11.39
N GLN A 69 16.52 -5.82 -10.77
CA GLN A 69 15.42 -4.95 -11.20
C GLN A 69 15.74 -3.47 -10.99
N ILE A 70 16.32 -3.11 -9.83
CA ILE A 70 16.67 -1.72 -9.52
C ILE A 70 17.89 -1.23 -10.32
N ASP A 71 18.90 -2.07 -10.50
CA ASP A 71 20.06 -1.74 -11.35
C ASP A 71 19.65 -1.49 -12.81
N GLY A 72 18.56 -2.12 -13.26
CA GLY A 72 17.98 -1.88 -14.58
C GLY A 72 17.37 -0.49 -14.77
N VAL A 73 17.14 0.27 -13.70
CA VAL A 73 16.54 1.62 -13.74
C VAL A 73 17.39 2.71 -13.08
N VAL A 74 18.59 2.36 -12.59
CA VAL A 74 19.56 3.27 -11.97
C VAL A 74 20.94 3.05 -12.59
N ASN A 75 21.51 4.11 -13.18
CA ASN A 75 22.87 4.10 -13.73
C ASN A 75 23.93 4.00 -12.61
N GLU A 76 25.15 3.65 -12.98
CA GLU A 76 26.28 3.53 -12.04
C GLU A 76 26.64 4.85 -11.33
N ASP A 77 26.34 6.01 -11.93
CA ASP A 77 26.52 7.32 -11.30
C ASP A 77 25.37 7.72 -10.35
N GLY A 78 24.34 6.87 -10.25
CA GLY A 78 23.13 7.09 -9.45
C GLY A 78 22.04 7.91 -10.15
N SER A 79 22.26 8.35 -11.39
CA SER A 79 21.18 8.92 -12.19
C SER A 79 20.15 7.86 -12.59
N LEU A 80 18.91 8.28 -12.81
CA LEU A 80 17.86 7.37 -13.29
C LEU A 80 18.07 7.11 -14.78
N VAL A 81 17.88 5.85 -15.22
CA VAL A 81 17.93 5.48 -16.64
C VAL A 81 16.90 6.28 -17.44
N GLU A 82 15.68 6.37 -16.92
CA GLU A 82 14.66 7.29 -17.40
C GLU A 82 14.70 8.56 -16.52
N PRO A 83 15.20 9.69 -17.03
CA PRO A 83 15.35 10.90 -16.23
C PRO A 83 13.99 11.52 -15.86
N ILE A 84 13.96 12.25 -14.76
CA ILE A 84 12.80 13.06 -14.38
C ILE A 84 12.58 14.14 -15.44
N THR A 85 11.38 14.21 -16.00
CA THR A 85 11.01 15.15 -17.06
C THR A 85 10.05 16.24 -16.54
N ASP A 86 9.52 17.09 -17.42
CA ASP A 86 8.48 18.06 -17.04
C ASP A 86 7.10 17.40 -16.79
N THR A 87 6.93 16.16 -17.25
CA THR A 87 5.80 15.30 -16.89
C THR A 87 6.12 14.63 -15.57
N LEU A 88 5.32 14.92 -14.54
CA LEU A 88 5.56 14.46 -13.17
C LEU A 88 4.40 13.60 -12.71
N SER A 89 4.69 12.47 -12.09
CA SER A 89 3.71 11.61 -11.43
C SER A 89 4.17 11.30 -10.02
N LEU A 90 3.25 11.35 -9.05
CA LEU A 90 3.54 10.85 -7.71
C LEU A 90 3.82 9.34 -7.72
N ASP A 91 3.27 8.61 -8.68
CA ASP A 91 3.50 7.16 -8.83
C ASP A 91 4.98 6.82 -9.01
N ASP A 92 5.71 7.66 -9.74
CA ASP A 92 7.13 7.43 -10.06
C ASP A 92 8.05 7.64 -8.85
N ILE A 93 7.49 8.08 -7.72
CA ILE A 93 8.21 8.33 -6.47
C ILE A 93 8.25 7.08 -5.60
N ARG A 94 7.27 6.17 -5.72
CA ARG A 94 7.14 5.01 -4.82
C ARG A 94 8.39 4.14 -4.77
N ILE A 95 9.03 3.93 -5.92
CA ILE A 95 10.25 3.13 -6.07
C ILE A 95 11.45 3.69 -5.28
N GLY A 96 11.40 4.96 -4.89
CA GLY A 96 12.42 5.56 -4.02
C GLY A 96 12.60 4.79 -2.71
N ARG A 97 11.56 4.11 -2.20
CA ARG A 97 11.68 3.23 -1.03
C ARG A 97 12.55 2.01 -1.30
N ASN A 98 12.46 1.40 -2.49
CA ASN A 98 13.30 0.27 -2.89
C ASN A 98 14.76 0.70 -3.11
N PHE A 99 14.99 1.91 -3.64
CA PHE A 99 16.34 2.49 -3.71
C PHE A 99 16.94 2.65 -2.31
N LEU A 100 16.17 3.23 -1.39
CA LEU A 100 16.58 3.38 0.01
C LEU A 100 16.84 2.02 0.67
N TYR A 101 16.02 1.01 0.39
CA TYR A 101 16.25 -0.36 0.87
C TYR A 101 17.59 -0.92 0.38
N LEU A 102 17.87 -0.91 -0.93
CA LEU A 102 19.15 -1.39 -1.45
C LEU A 102 20.34 -0.60 -0.93
N TRP A 103 20.20 0.72 -0.75
CA TRP A 103 21.23 1.52 -0.09
C TRP A 103 21.52 1.02 1.34
N THR A 104 20.50 0.69 2.14
CA THR A 104 20.72 0.19 3.51
C THR A 104 21.40 -1.16 3.55
N VAL A 105 21.15 -2.03 2.58
CA VAL A 105 21.74 -3.38 2.53
C VAL A 105 23.16 -3.37 1.95
N THR A 106 23.42 -2.53 0.95
CA THR A 106 24.68 -2.54 0.20
C THR A 106 25.67 -1.44 0.59
N GLY A 107 25.18 -0.31 1.11
CA GLY A 107 25.95 0.92 1.25
C GLY A 107 26.29 1.64 -0.06
N ASP A 108 25.84 1.13 -1.21
CA ASP A 108 26.14 1.73 -2.51
C ASP A 108 25.42 3.07 -2.69
N LYS A 109 26.21 4.13 -2.91
CA LYS A 109 25.73 5.50 -3.00
C LYS A 109 24.81 5.74 -4.20
N LYS A 110 24.91 4.95 -5.28
CA LYS A 110 24.10 5.16 -6.48
C LYS A 110 22.60 5.12 -6.17
N TYR A 111 22.19 4.21 -5.29
CA TYR A 111 20.79 4.10 -4.86
C TYR A 111 20.34 5.32 -4.03
N LYS A 112 21.19 5.83 -3.16
CA LYS A 112 20.87 7.06 -2.40
C LYS A 112 20.78 8.27 -3.34
N ILE A 113 21.67 8.40 -4.32
CA ILE A 113 21.64 9.48 -5.31
C ILE A 113 20.32 9.44 -6.09
N ALA A 114 19.89 8.26 -6.54
CA ALA A 114 18.61 8.06 -7.21
C ALA A 114 17.42 8.46 -6.31
N ALA A 115 17.44 8.06 -5.03
CA ALA A 115 16.43 8.46 -4.06
C ALA A 115 16.42 9.99 -3.81
N ASP A 116 17.59 10.62 -3.67
CA ASP A 116 17.71 12.07 -3.50
C ASP A 116 17.13 12.83 -4.71
N GLY A 117 17.31 12.30 -5.92
CA GLY A 117 16.68 12.84 -7.14
C GLY A 117 15.15 12.83 -7.06
N LEU A 118 14.56 11.71 -6.63
CA LEU A 118 13.12 11.62 -6.39
C LEU A 118 12.63 12.53 -5.27
N ARG A 119 13.42 12.67 -4.19
CA ARG A 119 13.10 13.63 -3.13
C ARG A 119 13.08 15.05 -3.70
N LYS A 120 14.05 15.42 -4.51
CA LYS A 120 14.13 16.75 -5.14
C LYS A 120 12.93 17.02 -6.06
N GLN A 121 12.38 16.00 -6.72
CA GLN A 121 11.16 16.12 -7.53
C GLN A 121 9.99 16.74 -6.74
N LEU A 122 9.85 16.40 -5.47
CA LEU A 122 8.78 16.92 -4.62
C LEU A 122 8.84 18.44 -4.44
N ASP A 123 10.03 19.06 -4.56
CA ASP A 123 10.18 20.51 -4.38
C ASP A 123 9.55 21.30 -5.54
N PHE A 124 9.47 20.71 -6.73
CA PHE A 124 8.89 21.32 -7.93
C PHE A 124 7.67 20.57 -8.48
N THR A 125 7.16 19.59 -7.74
CA THR A 125 5.86 18.96 -8.04
C THR A 125 4.77 20.02 -7.81
N PRO A 126 3.89 20.28 -8.80
CA PRO A 126 2.88 21.31 -8.66
C PRO A 126 1.89 20.97 -7.55
N ARG A 127 1.33 22.03 -6.95
CA ARG A 127 0.41 21.95 -5.84
C ARG A 127 -0.85 22.75 -6.15
N ASN A 128 -1.97 22.32 -5.57
CA ASN A 128 -3.18 23.14 -5.55
C ASN A 128 -2.99 24.35 -4.60
N GLN A 129 -3.96 25.24 -4.58
CA GLN A 129 -3.90 26.48 -3.79
C GLN A 129 -3.69 26.26 -2.28
N ASP A 130 -4.08 25.10 -1.76
CA ASP A 130 -4.00 24.73 -0.34
C ASP A 130 -2.71 23.98 0.00
N GLY A 131 -1.82 23.77 -0.99
CA GLY A 131 -0.52 23.11 -0.82
C GLY A 131 -0.53 21.60 -1.06
N GLY A 132 -1.64 21.03 -1.53
CA GLY A 132 -1.77 19.62 -1.87
C GLY A 132 -1.10 19.26 -3.19
N PHE A 133 -0.28 18.20 -3.21
CA PHE A 133 0.38 17.75 -4.44
C PHE A 133 -0.63 17.34 -5.51
N TRP A 134 -0.43 17.80 -6.74
CA TRP A 134 -1.15 17.23 -7.87
C TRP A 134 -0.74 15.77 -8.06
N HIS A 135 -1.70 14.91 -8.36
CA HIS A 135 -1.42 13.49 -8.58
C HIS A 135 -0.52 13.28 -9.81
N ARG A 136 -0.78 14.00 -10.91
CA ARG A 136 0.08 14.03 -12.11
C ARG A 136 0.06 15.39 -12.83
N LYS A 137 1.22 15.80 -13.32
CA LYS A 137 1.42 16.93 -14.24
C LYS A 137 1.76 16.41 -15.64
N PRO A 138 1.13 16.91 -16.72
CA PRO A 138 0.04 17.90 -16.74
C PRO A 138 -1.37 17.28 -16.62
N THR A 139 -1.47 15.96 -16.47
CA THR A 139 -2.72 15.21 -16.69
C THR A 139 -3.84 15.49 -15.69
N TYR A 140 -3.52 15.70 -14.41
CA TYR A 140 -4.49 15.84 -13.32
C TYR A 140 -4.24 17.12 -12.50
N PRO A 141 -4.43 18.31 -13.10
CA PRO A 141 -4.20 19.56 -12.41
C PRO A 141 -5.14 19.71 -11.21
N ASN A 142 -4.61 20.15 -10.08
CA ASN A 142 -5.34 20.40 -8.82
C ASN A 142 -6.00 19.18 -8.17
N GLN A 143 -5.74 17.97 -8.68
CA GLN A 143 -6.34 16.75 -8.15
C GLN A 143 -5.41 16.04 -7.17
N MET A 144 -5.94 15.67 -6.00
CA MET A 144 -5.29 14.78 -5.04
C MET A 144 -6.05 13.47 -4.96
N TRP A 145 -5.34 12.35 -5.10
CA TRP A 145 -5.92 11.01 -4.98
C TRP A 145 -5.29 10.28 -3.80
N LEU A 146 -6.04 9.39 -3.15
CA LEU A 146 -5.59 8.61 -1.99
C LEU A 146 -4.28 7.85 -2.28
N ASP A 147 -4.16 7.33 -3.50
CA ASP A 147 -3.01 6.61 -4.03
C ASP A 147 -1.72 7.40 -3.83
N GLY A 148 -1.74 8.71 -4.14
CA GLY A 148 -0.56 9.59 -4.07
C GLY A 148 0.07 9.68 -2.68
N LEU A 149 -0.69 9.45 -1.61
CA LEU A 149 -0.17 9.43 -0.24
C LEU A 149 0.75 8.22 -0.03
N TYR A 150 0.34 7.05 -0.53
CA TYR A 150 1.17 5.84 -0.48
C TYR A 150 2.43 5.94 -1.35
N MET A 151 2.31 6.59 -2.51
CA MET A 151 3.42 6.71 -3.46
C MET A 151 4.47 7.72 -2.97
N ALA A 152 4.03 8.93 -2.62
CA ALA A 152 4.93 10.05 -2.36
C ALA A 152 5.13 10.33 -0.87
N SER A 153 4.07 10.34 -0.06
CA SER A 153 4.18 10.78 1.34
C SER A 153 4.92 9.77 2.20
N ASN A 154 4.77 8.46 1.97
CA ASN A 154 5.56 7.44 2.66
C ASN A 154 7.04 7.51 2.32
N PHE A 155 7.38 7.69 1.03
CA PHE A 155 8.77 7.89 0.62
C PHE A 155 9.35 9.17 1.23
N TYR A 156 8.60 10.28 1.17
CA TYR A 156 9.02 11.55 1.73
C TYR A 156 9.26 11.45 3.25
N ALA A 157 8.38 10.77 3.98
CA ALA A 157 8.56 10.53 5.41
C ALA A 157 9.78 9.66 5.73
N GLN A 158 9.98 8.56 5.01
CA GLN A 158 11.15 7.70 5.18
C GLN A 158 12.45 8.47 4.93
N TRP A 159 12.53 9.19 3.80
CA TRP A 159 13.70 9.99 3.45
C TRP A 159 13.95 11.09 4.49
N THR A 160 12.90 11.81 4.90
CA THR A 160 13.01 12.87 5.91
C THR A 160 13.46 12.32 7.26
N ASN A 161 12.95 11.16 7.68
CA ASN A 161 13.37 10.51 8.93
C ASN A 161 14.87 10.22 8.95
N TRP A 162 15.43 9.72 7.84
CA TRP A 162 16.83 9.30 7.80
C TRP A 162 17.80 10.46 7.59
N PHE A 163 17.42 11.47 6.80
CA PHE A 163 18.37 12.49 6.34
C PHE A 163 18.07 13.90 6.88
N GLN A 164 16.84 14.15 7.32
CA GLN A 164 16.40 15.45 7.85
C GLN A 164 15.42 15.31 9.03
N PRO A 165 15.72 14.51 10.08
CA PRO A 165 14.75 14.17 11.13
C PRO A 165 14.22 15.40 11.89
N ASN A 166 14.99 16.49 11.95
CA ASN A 166 14.62 17.73 12.63
C ASN A 166 13.96 18.78 11.70
N ASN A 167 13.70 18.45 10.44
CA ASN A 167 13.07 19.38 9.49
C ASN A 167 11.56 19.45 9.74
N LYS A 168 11.15 20.39 10.61
CA LYS A 168 9.75 20.61 10.96
C LYS A 168 8.89 20.94 9.74
N THR A 169 9.39 21.75 8.80
CA THR A 169 8.65 22.11 7.58
C THR A 169 8.33 20.90 6.73
N ALA A 170 9.26 19.94 6.60
CA ALA A 170 9.00 18.69 5.88
C ALA A 170 7.94 17.83 6.58
N TRP A 171 8.01 17.71 7.92
CA TRP A 171 7.00 16.96 8.67
C TRP A 171 5.61 17.60 8.64
N ASP A 172 5.54 18.93 8.69
CA ASP A 172 4.31 19.69 8.53
C ASP A 172 3.71 19.52 7.12
N ASP A 173 4.55 19.55 6.09
CA ASP A 173 4.13 19.33 4.70
C ASP A 173 3.60 17.90 4.48
N ILE A 174 4.28 16.88 5.03
CA ILE A 174 3.82 15.49 4.95
C ILE A 174 2.43 15.35 5.58
N ILE A 175 2.23 15.85 6.81
CA ILE A 175 0.92 15.70 7.47
C ILE A 175 -0.16 16.56 6.81
N LEU A 176 0.20 17.70 6.22
CA LEU A 176 -0.72 18.53 5.44
C LEU A 176 -1.37 17.74 4.30
N GLN A 177 -0.63 16.86 3.61
CA GLN A 177 -1.20 16.05 2.53
C GLN A 177 -2.36 15.15 3.02
N TYR A 178 -2.24 14.58 4.21
CA TYR A 178 -3.31 13.78 4.84
C TYR A 178 -4.43 14.67 5.39
N ASP A 179 -4.09 15.83 5.95
CA ASP A 179 -5.06 16.80 6.48
C ASP A 179 -5.97 17.32 5.36
N LEU A 180 -5.40 17.71 4.22
CA LEU A 180 -6.13 18.18 3.05
C LEU A 180 -7.03 17.10 2.48
N ILE A 181 -6.47 15.92 2.17
CA ILE A 181 -7.26 14.93 1.45
C ILE A 181 -8.48 14.47 2.26
N GLU A 182 -8.34 14.19 3.57
CA GLU A 182 -9.47 13.78 4.40
C GLU A 182 -10.54 14.86 4.55
N ALA A 183 -10.16 16.15 4.56
CA ALA A 183 -11.11 17.25 4.69
C ALA A 183 -12.09 17.31 3.52
N HIS A 184 -11.70 16.78 2.35
CA HIS A 184 -12.52 16.81 1.14
C HIS A 184 -13.28 15.50 0.88
N ILE A 185 -12.74 14.35 1.24
CA ILE A 185 -13.24 13.05 0.73
C ILE A 185 -13.73 12.08 1.81
N ARG A 186 -13.60 12.42 3.09
CA ARG A 186 -14.07 11.54 4.16
C ARG A 186 -15.59 11.48 4.16
N ASP A 187 -16.13 10.28 3.97
CA ASP A 187 -17.56 10.06 4.10
C ASP A 187 -17.93 9.93 5.59
N ASN A 188 -18.85 10.76 6.05
CA ASN A 188 -19.27 10.80 7.45
C ASN A 188 -20.21 9.64 7.82
N GLU A 189 -20.85 9.00 6.84
CA GLU A 189 -21.78 7.89 7.09
C GLU A 189 -21.06 6.55 7.29
N THR A 190 -20.16 6.22 6.36
CA THR A 190 -19.39 4.96 6.39
C THR A 190 -18.08 5.09 7.19
N GLY A 191 -17.50 6.29 7.23
CA GLY A 191 -16.14 6.52 7.75
C GLY A 191 -15.02 6.11 6.78
N LEU A 192 -15.37 5.66 5.56
CA LEU A 192 -14.45 5.41 4.47
C LEU A 192 -14.16 6.72 3.70
N LEU A 193 -13.40 6.65 2.61
CA LEU A 193 -12.92 7.81 1.87
C LEU A 193 -13.18 7.63 0.36
N PHE A 194 -13.74 8.65 -0.29
CA PHE A 194 -13.84 8.67 -1.76
C PHE A 194 -12.43 8.67 -2.40
N HIS A 195 -12.31 8.18 -3.63
CA HIS A 195 -11.01 7.96 -4.31
C HIS A 195 -10.08 9.20 -4.30
N GLY A 196 -10.61 10.39 -4.60
CA GLY A 196 -9.83 11.62 -4.63
C GLY A 196 -10.71 12.86 -4.71
N TYR A 197 -10.08 14.03 -4.79
CA TYR A 197 -10.79 15.29 -5.02
C TYR A 197 -10.07 16.19 -6.02
N ASP A 198 -10.83 17.03 -6.71
CA ASP A 198 -10.34 18.15 -7.51
C ASP A 198 -10.56 19.46 -6.74
N ALA A 199 -9.47 20.11 -6.32
CA ALA A 199 -9.55 21.37 -5.59
C ALA A 199 -10.20 22.50 -6.41
N SER A 200 -10.10 22.43 -7.74
CA SER A 200 -10.72 23.40 -8.65
C SER A 200 -12.17 23.09 -9.01
N LYS A 201 -12.63 21.86 -8.71
CA LYS A 201 -14.00 21.38 -8.95
C LYS A 201 -14.45 21.50 -10.43
N VAL A 202 -13.50 21.37 -11.35
CA VAL A 202 -13.77 21.46 -12.80
C VAL A 202 -13.83 20.09 -13.46
N ALA A 203 -13.25 19.06 -12.85
CA ALA A 203 -13.37 17.70 -13.32
C ALA A 203 -14.84 17.27 -13.32
N VAL A 204 -15.27 16.54 -14.36
CA VAL A 204 -16.68 16.16 -14.58
C VAL A 204 -17.28 15.32 -13.45
N TRP A 205 -16.43 14.63 -12.69
CA TRP A 205 -16.82 13.78 -11.56
C TRP A 205 -16.78 14.51 -10.22
N ALA A 206 -16.26 15.73 -10.16
CA ALA A 206 -16.02 16.43 -8.91
C ALA A 206 -17.33 16.97 -8.32
N ASP A 207 -17.61 16.60 -7.08
CA ASP A 207 -18.71 17.17 -6.33
C ASP A 207 -18.55 18.72 -6.23
N PRO A 208 -19.61 19.51 -6.48
CA PRO A 208 -19.49 20.97 -6.55
C PRO A 208 -19.18 21.63 -5.20
N VAL A 209 -19.38 20.94 -4.07
CA VAL A 209 -19.12 21.49 -2.73
C VAL A 209 -17.75 21.06 -2.24
N THR A 210 -17.48 19.76 -2.27
CA THR A 210 -16.30 19.13 -1.68
C THR A 210 -15.18 18.91 -2.69
N GLY A 211 -15.50 18.81 -3.99
CA GLY A 211 -14.58 18.39 -5.04
C GLY A 211 -14.34 16.89 -5.09
N ALA A 212 -14.97 16.10 -4.21
CA ALA A 212 -14.75 14.66 -4.09
C ALA A 212 -15.24 13.89 -5.34
N SER A 213 -14.58 12.76 -5.61
CA SER A 213 -15.04 11.76 -6.56
C SER A 213 -16.30 11.04 -6.08
N PRO A 214 -17.12 10.46 -6.97
CA PRO A 214 -18.44 9.96 -6.61
C PRO A 214 -18.43 8.65 -5.82
N HIS A 215 -17.35 7.86 -5.88
CA HIS A 215 -17.32 6.51 -5.31
C HIS A 215 -16.10 6.22 -4.43
N ILE A 216 -16.32 5.34 -3.48
CA ILE A 216 -15.34 4.77 -2.55
C ILE A 216 -14.76 3.52 -3.21
N TRP A 217 -13.74 3.75 -4.03
CA TRP A 217 -12.99 2.67 -4.65
C TRP A 217 -12.03 2.02 -3.66
N SER A 218 -12.19 0.71 -3.44
CA SER A 218 -11.58 0.01 -2.32
C SER A 218 -10.05 0.01 -2.35
N ARG A 219 -9.41 -0.10 -3.52
CA ARG A 219 -7.93 -0.06 -3.60
C ARG A 219 -7.36 1.32 -3.25
N ALA A 220 -8.02 2.42 -3.64
CA ALA A 220 -7.60 3.76 -3.23
C ALA A 220 -7.61 3.90 -1.70
N VAL A 221 -8.68 3.42 -1.04
CA VAL A 221 -8.74 3.34 0.43
C VAL A 221 -7.67 2.40 0.99
N GLY A 222 -7.40 1.28 0.30
CA GLY A 222 -6.33 0.33 0.63
C GLY A 222 -4.97 1.00 0.69
N TRP A 223 -4.61 1.77 -0.33
CA TRP A 223 -3.35 2.52 -0.35
C TRP A 223 -3.26 3.52 0.79
N TYR A 224 -4.35 4.23 1.07
CA TYR A 224 -4.39 5.17 2.18
C TYR A 224 -4.22 4.47 3.53
N PHE A 225 -4.87 3.33 3.74
CA PHE A 225 -4.78 2.60 5.00
C PHE A 225 -3.39 2.02 5.24
N VAL A 226 -2.78 1.48 4.19
CA VAL A 226 -1.37 1.06 4.19
C VAL A 226 -0.45 2.25 4.45
N SER A 227 -0.70 3.38 3.78
CA SER A 227 0.08 4.60 3.93
C SER A 227 0.10 5.07 5.38
N LEU A 228 -1.05 5.09 6.06
CA LEU A 228 -1.18 5.50 7.46
C LEU A 228 -0.39 4.58 8.41
N VAL A 229 -0.51 3.26 8.27
CA VAL A 229 0.17 2.31 9.18
C VAL A 229 1.70 2.34 8.98
N GLU A 230 2.16 2.52 7.75
CA GLU A 230 3.60 2.62 7.44
C GLU A 230 4.17 4.00 7.79
N LEU A 231 3.39 5.07 7.69
CA LEU A 231 3.84 6.41 8.06
C LEU A 231 4.24 6.48 9.53
N LEU A 232 3.50 5.78 10.41
CA LEU A 232 3.76 5.72 11.84
C LEU A 232 5.13 5.11 12.21
N ASP A 233 5.81 4.42 11.30
CA ASP A 233 7.17 3.91 11.52
C ASP A 233 8.23 5.01 11.42
N TYR A 234 7.98 6.06 10.62
CA TYR A 234 8.95 7.11 10.33
C TYR A 234 8.59 8.45 10.97
N PHE A 235 7.31 8.67 11.27
CA PHE A 235 6.82 9.96 11.75
C PHE A 235 7.29 10.22 13.20
N PRO A 236 7.85 11.40 13.53
CA PRO A 236 8.35 11.67 14.89
C PRO A 236 7.22 11.63 15.91
N LYS A 237 7.35 10.79 16.95
CA LYS A 237 6.36 10.65 18.03
C LYS A 237 6.09 11.95 18.80
N SER A 238 7.06 12.85 18.85
CA SER A 238 6.93 14.18 19.47
C SER A 238 6.14 15.17 18.62
N HIS A 239 6.00 14.94 17.31
CA HIS A 239 5.25 15.82 16.43
C HIS A 239 3.74 15.57 16.58
N PRO A 240 2.89 16.62 16.71
CA PRO A 240 1.44 16.45 16.87
C PRO A 240 0.78 15.64 15.74
N GLY A 241 1.37 15.66 14.54
CA GLY A 241 0.94 14.85 13.40
C GLY A 241 0.94 13.34 13.68
N TYR A 242 1.82 12.83 14.55
CA TYR A 242 1.85 11.39 14.90
C TYR A 242 0.52 10.95 15.50
N LYS A 243 0.01 11.70 16.49
CA LYS A 243 -1.25 11.39 17.16
C LYS A 243 -2.43 11.49 16.19
N ARG A 244 -2.43 12.49 15.30
CA ARG A 244 -3.46 12.62 14.25
C ARG A 244 -3.43 11.42 13.29
N THR A 245 -2.26 11.03 12.80
CA THR A 245 -2.09 9.85 11.93
C THR A 245 -2.57 8.57 12.62
N LEU A 246 -2.23 8.36 13.89
CA LEU A 246 -2.71 7.20 14.64
C LEU A 246 -4.23 7.18 14.79
N GLN A 247 -4.84 8.34 15.08
CA GLN A 247 -6.29 8.47 15.17
C GLN A 247 -6.99 8.22 13.83
N ARG A 248 -6.43 8.70 12.71
CA ARG A 248 -6.91 8.40 11.35
C ARG A 248 -6.85 6.92 11.06
N TYR A 249 -5.71 6.29 11.35
CA TYR A 249 -5.51 4.86 11.18
C TYR A 249 -6.57 4.07 11.98
N GLN A 250 -6.76 4.37 13.25
CA GLN A 250 -7.74 3.69 14.11
C GLN A 250 -9.19 3.90 13.64
N SER A 251 -9.51 5.12 13.20
CA SER A 251 -10.85 5.45 12.68
C SER A 251 -11.13 4.71 11.38
N LEU A 252 -10.15 4.66 10.47
CA LEU A 252 -10.27 3.90 9.23
C LEU A 252 -10.29 2.40 9.47
N ALA A 253 -9.50 1.87 10.41
CA ALA A 253 -9.56 0.45 10.79
C ALA A 253 -10.97 0.06 11.26
N LYS A 254 -11.64 0.92 12.04
CA LYS A 254 -13.04 0.72 12.44
C LYS A 254 -13.99 0.71 11.23
N ALA A 255 -13.82 1.63 10.28
CA ALA A 255 -14.65 1.68 9.07
C ALA A 255 -14.45 0.45 8.17
N VAL A 256 -13.19 0.07 7.92
CA VAL A 256 -12.80 -1.13 7.15
C VAL A 256 -13.36 -2.40 7.78
N LYS A 257 -13.27 -2.54 9.11
CA LYS A 257 -13.89 -3.67 9.83
C LYS A 257 -15.41 -3.71 9.62
N LYS A 258 -16.08 -2.55 9.65
CA LYS A 258 -17.55 -2.46 9.48
C LYS A 258 -17.97 -2.80 8.05
N SER A 259 -17.12 -2.55 7.06
CA SER A 259 -17.44 -2.76 5.63
C SER A 259 -17.01 -4.12 5.08
N GLN A 260 -16.47 -5.02 5.91
CA GLN A 260 -16.10 -6.36 5.49
C GLN A 260 -17.36 -7.16 5.11
N ASP A 261 -17.30 -7.81 3.95
CA ASP A 261 -18.33 -8.71 3.46
C ASP A 261 -18.34 -10.04 4.22
N GLU A 262 -19.44 -10.79 4.16
CA GLU A 262 -19.56 -12.10 4.82
C GLU A 262 -18.56 -13.14 4.30
N SER A 263 -18.07 -12.99 3.07
CA SER A 263 -16.96 -13.79 2.52
C SER A 263 -15.62 -13.54 3.22
N GLY A 264 -15.50 -12.45 3.99
CA GLY A 264 -14.25 -11.97 4.59
C GLY A 264 -13.53 -10.91 3.75
N GLY A 265 -14.01 -10.60 2.54
CA GLY A 265 -13.38 -9.65 1.63
C GLY A 265 -14.00 -8.26 1.65
N TRP A 266 -13.56 -7.43 0.70
CA TRP A 266 -14.12 -6.10 0.48
C TRP A 266 -14.46 -5.89 -0.98
N TRP A 267 -15.63 -5.29 -1.21
CA TRP A 267 -16.16 -4.95 -2.53
C TRP A 267 -15.26 -3.95 -3.27
N LEU A 268 -15.23 -4.00 -4.61
CA LEU A 268 -14.55 -3.02 -5.45
C LEU A 268 -15.02 -1.59 -5.14
N ILE A 269 -16.35 -1.41 -5.08
CA ILE A 269 -17.00 -0.14 -4.70
C ILE A 269 -17.74 -0.36 -3.39
N GLN A 270 -17.40 0.44 -2.37
CA GLN A 270 -17.86 0.22 -0.99
C GLN A 270 -18.99 1.15 -0.54
N ASP A 271 -19.25 2.24 -1.25
CA ASP A 271 -20.36 3.14 -0.93
C ASP A 271 -21.73 2.52 -1.27
N PRO A 272 -22.74 2.68 -0.40
CA PRO A 272 -24.10 2.27 -0.72
C PRO A 272 -24.63 2.94 -2.00
N PRO A 273 -25.44 2.25 -2.83
CA PRO A 273 -25.98 0.90 -2.61
C PRO A 273 -25.10 -0.24 -3.18
N TYR A 274 -23.91 0.07 -3.70
CA TYR A 274 -23.16 -0.83 -4.57
C TYR A 274 -22.65 -2.14 -3.97
N PRO A 275 -22.39 -2.26 -2.65
CA PRO A 275 -22.14 -3.58 -2.04
C PRO A 275 -23.27 -4.59 -2.26
N SER A 276 -24.49 -4.15 -2.57
CA SER A 276 -25.64 -5.01 -2.89
C SER A 276 -25.90 -5.18 -4.39
N ASP A 277 -25.13 -4.51 -5.26
CA ASP A 277 -25.29 -4.61 -6.71
C ASP A 277 -24.59 -5.89 -7.23
N PRO A 278 -25.28 -6.77 -7.97
CA PRO A 278 -24.73 -8.05 -8.42
C PRO A 278 -23.60 -7.91 -9.45
N ARG A 279 -23.38 -6.71 -10.00
CA ARG A 279 -22.25 -6.42 -10.91
C ARG A 279 -20.97 -6.09 -10.16
N ASN A 280 -21.07 -5.74 -8.88
CA ASN A 280 -19.92 -5.52 -8.01
C ASN A 280 -19.27 -6.86 -7.65
N TYR A 281 -18.03 -6.83 -7.18
CA TYR A 281 -17.29 -8.02 -6.81
C TYR A 281 -16.29 -7.76 -5.69
N ILE A 282 -15.91 -8.81 -4.96
CA ILE A 282 -14.85 -8.76 -3.97
C ILE A 282 -13.49 -8.63 -4.69
N GLU A 283 -12.76 -7.56 -4.39
CA GLU A 283 -11.55 -7.20 -5.12
C GLU A 283 -10.30 -7.59 -4.32
N SER A 284 -9.37 -8.30 -4.97
CA SER A 284 -8.30 -8.99 -4.25
C SER A 284 -7.22 -8.05 -3.71
N SER A 285 -6.89 -6.97 -4.42
CA SER A 285 -5.82 -6.06 -4.02
C SER A 285 -6.17 -5.21 -2.79
N ALA A 286 -7.39 -4.66 -2.74
CA ALA A 286 -7.88 -3.91 -1.60
C ALA A 286 -8.02 -4.82 -0.38
N SER A 287 -8.56 -6.03 -0.58
CA SER A 287 -8.69 -7.03 0.47
C SER A 287 -7.32 -7.42 1.05
N ALA A 288 -6.30 -7.56 0.21
CA ALA A 288 -4.92 -7.79 0.64
C ALA A 288 -4.34 -6.60 1.42
N MET A 289 -4.55 -5.37 0.95
CA MET A 289 -4.08 -4.15 1.64
C MET A 289 -4.73 -3.94 2.99
N PHE A 290 -6.05 -4.15 3.09
CA PHE A 290 -6.78 -4.05 4.35
C PHE A 290 -6.34 -5.12 5.33
N THR A 291 -6.21 -6.36 4.87
CA THR A 291 -5.68 -7.47 5.67
C THR A 291 -4.29 -7.15 6.20
N TYR A 292 -3.36 -6.74 5.33
CA TYR A 292 -2.01 -6.33 5.73
C TYR A 292 -2.01 -5.19 6.76
N ALA A 293 -2.76 -4.12 6.50
CA ALA A 293 -2.78 -2.96 7.39
C ALA A 293 -3.41 -3.28 8.76
N LEU A 294 -4.41 -4.17 8.82
CA LEU A 294 -4.97 -4.67 10.08
C LEU A 294 -3.95 -5.54 10.84
N LEU A 295 -3.34 -6.52 10.17
CA LEU A 295 -2.33 -7.40 10.78
C LEU A 295 -1.15 -6.60 11.34
N ARG A 296 -0.62 -5.66 10.54
CA ARG A 296 0.48 -4.78 10.96
C ARG A 296 0.07 -3.91 12.14
N GLY A 297 -1.12 -3.32 12.13
CA GLY A 297 -1.60 -2.53 13.26
C GLY A 297 -1.77 -3.33 14.55
N ILE A 298 -2.21 -4.59 14.45
CA ILE A 298 -2.28 -5.51 15.58
C ILE A 298 -0.87 -5.75 16.14
N ARG A 299 0.09 -6.14 15.27
CA ARG A 299 1.48 -6.38 15.67
C ARG A 299 2.13 -5.16 16.32
N LYS A 300 1.86 -3.96 15.77
CA LYS A 300 2.41 -2.70 16.26
C LYS A 300 1.68 -2.15 17.50
N GLY A 301 0.58 -2.80 17.92
CA GLY A 301 -0.22 -2.38 19.08
C GLY A 301 -1.04 -1.12 18.84
N PHE A 302 -1.30 -0.75 17.57
CA PHE A 302 -2.10 0.42 17.21
C PHE A 302 -3.60 0.15 17.34
N ILE A 303 -4.02 -1.11 17.22
CA ILE A 303 -5.40 -1.57 17.39
C ILE A 303 -5.45 -2.87 18.21
N PRO A 304 -6.53 -3.12 18.97
CA PRO A 304 -6.63 -4.27 19.86
C PRO A 304 -6.79 -5.60 19.12
N ALA A 305 -5.86 -6.54 19.35
CA ALA A 305 -5.86 -7.86 18.72
C ALA A 305 -7.19 -8.62 18.88
N LYS A 306 -7.79 -8.59 20.07
CA LYS A 306 -9.07 -9.29 20.36
C LYS A 306 -10.19 -8.87 19.41
N GLU A 307 -10.18 -7.62 18.98
CA GLU A 307 -11.25 -7.06 18.17
C GLU A 307 -11.02 -7.21 16.66
N TYR A 308 -9.76 -7.11 16.23
CA TYR A 308 -9.41 -7.01 14.81
C TYR A 308 -8.76 -8.28 14.24
N LYS A 309 -8.25 -9.18 15.07
CA LYS A 309 -7.65 -10.43 14.60
C LYS A 309 -8.64 -11.31 13.83
N PRO A 310 -9.91 -11.49 14.26
CA PRO A 310 -10.88 -12.28 13.47
C PRO A 310 -11.07 -11.71 12.06
N VAL A 311 -11.35 -10.41 11.95
CA VAL A 311 -11.51 -9.67 10.68
C VAL A 311 -10.31 -9.88 9.75
N ALA A 312 -9.10 -9.71 10.28
CA ALA A 312 -7.87 -9.87 9.52
C ALA A 312 -7.63 -11.32 9.06
N LEU A 313 -7.96 -12.32 9.89
CA LEU A 313 -7.82 -13.73 9.55
C LEU A 313 -8.87 -14.21 8.55
N ASP A 314 -10.09 -13.67 8.61
CA ASP A 314 -11.14 -13.95 7.62
C ASP A 314 -10.73 -13.40 6.25
N GLY A 315 -10.24 -12.15 6.22
CA GLY A 315 -9.66 -11.56 5.01
C GLY A 315 -8.49 -12.38 4.46
N TYR A 316 -7.54 -12.79 5.31
CA TYR A 316 -6.43 -13.63 4.87
C TYR A 316 -6.87 -15.01 4.37
N SER A 317 -7.92 -15.60 4.98
CA SER A 317 -8.44 -16.89 4.57
C SER A 317 -9.10 -16.81 3.20
N LEU A 318 -9.91 -15.78 2.93
CA LEU A 318 -10.43 -15.49 1.60
C LEU A 318 -9.28 -15.35 0.58
N LEU A 319 -8.26 -14.54 0.89
CA LEU A 319 -7.17 -14.27 -0.05
C LEU A 319 -6.47 -15.54 -0.54
N LYS A 320 -6.20 -16.47 0.38
CA LYS A 320 -5.58 -17.75 0.04
C LYS A 320 -6.50 -18.69 -0.73
N ASN A 321 -7.78 -18.71 -0.38
CA ASN A 321 -8.71 -19.72 -0.89
C ASN A 321 -9.27 -19.33 -2.26
N GLU A 322 -9.49 -18.05 -2.51
CA GLU A 322 -10.18 -17.57 -3.73
C GLU A 322 -9.23 -16.94 -4.75
N PHE A 323 -8.11 -16.34 -4.32
CA PHE A 323 -7.25 -15.54 -5.20
C PHE A 323 -5.88 -16.15 -5.48
N LEU A 324 -5.59 -17.34 -4.95
CA LEU A 324 -4.42 -18.12 -5.35
C LEU A 324 -4.81 -19.30 -6.22
N SER A 325 -4.17 -19.41 -7.38
CA SER A 325 -4.24 -20.61 -8.22
C SER A 325 -2.88 -21.32 -8.27
N HIS A 326 -2.91 -22.65 -8.24
CA HIS A 326 -1.70 -23.49 -8.23
C HIS A 326 -1.39 -23.99 -9.63
N ASN A 327 -0.20 -23.67 -10.14
CA ASN A 327 0.27 -24.15 -11.44
C ASN A 327 0.87 -25.55 -11.32
N ALA A 328 0.81 -26.32 -12.41
CA ALA A 328 1.40 -27.66 -12.48
C ALA A 328 2.93 -27.69 -12.26
N ASN A 329 3.60 -26.57 -12.52
CA ASN A 329 5.05 -26.42 -12.30
C ASN A 329 5.41 -26.04 -10.84
N GLY A 330 4.43 -26.03 -9.92
CA GLY A 330 4.64 -25.71 -8.51
C GLY A 330 4.67 -24.22 -8.18
N THR A 331 4.45 -23.32 -9.16
CA THR A 331 4.31 -21.88 -8.90
C THR A 331 2.85 -21.49 -8.59
N LEU A 332 2.66 -20.31 -8.03
CA LEU A 332 1.34 -19.71 -7.78
C LEU A 332 1.02 -18.64 -8.84
N ASN A 333 -0.26 -18.45 -9.13
CA ASN A 333 -0.76 -17.18 -9.66
C ASN A 333 -1.58 -16.44 -8.61
N TRP A 334 -1.57 -15.13 -8.74
CA TRP A 334 -2.45 -14.22 -8.01
C TRP A 334 -3.61 -13.78 -8.91
N GLU A 335 -4.85 -13.83 -8.44
CA GLU A 335 -6.05 -13.55 -9.25
C GLU A 335 -6.86 -12.36 -8.70
N GLY A 336 -7.89 -11.93 -9.44
CA GLY A 336 -8.95 -11.04 -8.92
C GLY A 336 -8.56 -9.58 -8.68
N THR A 337 -7.43 -9.12 -9.20
CA THR A 337 -7.00 -7.72 -9.05
C THR A 337 -7.49 -6.87 -10.20
N VAL A 338 -8.26 -5.82 -9.93
CA VAL A 338 -8.68 -4.87 -10.98
C VAL A 338 -7.47 -4.15 -11.56
N GLN A 339 -7.39 -3.97 -12.88
CA GLN A 339 -6.20 -3.44 -13.55
C GLN A 339 -5.86 -2.01 -13.10
N VAL A 340 -6.87 -1.14 -13.02
CA VAL A 340 -6.73 0.28 -12.72
C VAL A 340 -8.04 0.83 -12.17
N GLY A 341 -7.95 1.89 -11.38
CA GLY A 341 -9.07 2.80 -11.13
C GLY A 341 -8.54 4.20 -11.39
N SER A 342 -9.21 4.97 -12.23
CA SER A 342 -8.74 6.28 -12.68
C SER A 342 -9.86 7.30 -12.67
N LEU A 343 -9.55 8.52 -12.26
CA LEU A 343 -10.43 9.68 -12.39
C LEU A 343 -10.14 10.47 -13.69
N SER A 344 -9.64 9.80 -14.73
CA SER A 344 -9.48 10.38 -16.08
C SER A 344 -10.77 10.52 -16.87
N GLY A 345 -11.83 9.80 -16.46
CA GLY A 345 -13.14 9.81 -17.09
C GLY A 345 -14.18 10.49 -16.21
N ASN A 346 -15.36 9.88 -16.08
CA ASN A 346 -16.46 10.35 -15.22
C ASN A 346 -16.53 9.64 -13.85
N GLY A 347 -15.67 8.64 -13.62
CA GLY A 347 -15.56 7.95 -12.34
C GLY A 347 -16.83 7.24 -11.89
N THR A 348 -17.73 6.84 -12.79
CA THR A 348 -18.99 6.17 -12.41
C THR A 348 -18.78 4.73 -11.95
N PHE A 349 -19.78 4.16 -11.27
CA PHE A 349 -19.81 2.74 -10.95
C PHE A 349 -19.58 1.88 -12.21
N GLU A 350 -20.27 2.16 -13.31
CA GLU A 350 -20.11 1.46 -14.59
C GLU A 350 -18.68 1.49 -15.10
N TYR A 351 -17.98 2.61 -14.93
CA TYR A 351 -16.57 2.69 -15.26
C TYR A 351 -15.76 1.70 -14.42
N TYR A 352 -15.88 1.73 -13.09
CA TYR A 352 -15.10 0.87 -12.21
C TYR A 352 -15.35 -0.62 -12.44
N ILE A 353 -16.60 -1.06 -12.58
CA ILE A 353 -16.92 -2.48 -12.84
C ILE A 353 -16.54 -2.92 -14.26
N SER A 354 -16.40 -2.01 -15.21
CA SER A 354 -15.96 -2.34 -16.58
C SER A 354 -14.46 -2.59 -16.69
N VAL A 355 -13.67 -2.16 -15.69
CA VAL A 355 -12.22 -2.33 -15.74
C VAL A 355 -11.88 -3.82 -15.58
N PRO A 356 -11.05 -4.40 -16.47
CA PRO A 356 -10.68 -5.81 -16.38
C PRO A 356 -9.98 -6.16 -15.06
N VAL A 357 -10.22 -7.38 -14.58
CA VAL A 357 -9.36 -8.03 -13.59
C VAL A 357 -8.18 -8.71 -14.28
N VAL A 358 -7.00 -8.60 -13.70
CA VAL A 358 -5.73 -9.04 -14.28
C VAL A 358 -5.06 -10.04 -13.35
N GLN A 359 -4.75 -11.20 -13.91
CA GLN A 359 -3.94 -12.21 -13.24
C GLN A 359 -2.50 -11.71 -13.05
N ASN A 360 -1.91 -12.03 -11.89
CA ASN A 360 -0.55 -11.69 -11.49
C ASN A 360 -0.29 -10.17 -11.44
N ASP A 361 -1.35 -9.36 -11.30
CA ASP A 361 -1.17 -7.93 -11.16
C ASP A 361 -0.45 -7.60 -9.83
N TYR A 362 0.64 -6.85 -9.97
CA TYR A 362 1.55 -6.52 -8.88
C TYR A 362 0.89 -5.73 -7.76
N LYS A 363 -0.16 -4.96 -8.08
CA LYS A 363 -0.91 -4.13 -7.13
C LYS A 363 -1.72 -4.96 -6.14
N GLY A 364 -1.99 -6.23 -6.43
CA GLY A 364 -2.57 -7.18 -5.47
C GLY A 364 -1.57 -8.23 -4.96
N ALA A 365 -0.70 -8.74 -5.84
CA ALA A 365 0.29 -9.74 -5.46
C ALA A 365 1.30 -9.21 -4.42
N GLY A 366 1.75 -7.96 -4.57
CA GLY A 366 2.58 -7.26 -3.58
C GLY A 366 1.92 -7.27 -2.20
N PRO A 367 0.77 -6.58 -2.02
CA PRO A 367 0.06 -6.54 -0.75
C PRO A 367 -0.28 -7.91 -0.16
N PHE A 368 -0.54 -8.93 -0.97
CA PHE A 368 -0.74 -10.28 -0.46
C PHE A 368 0.53 -10.82 0.21
N MET A 369 1.71 -10.68 -0.43
CA MET A 369 2.98 -11.01 0.22
C MET A 369 3.20 -10.21 1.52
N TYR A 370 2.74 -8.95 1.58
CA TYR A 370 2.88 -8.14 2.79
C TYR A 370 2.01 -8.70 3.92
N ALA A 371 0.76 -9.07 3.61
CA ALA A 371 -0.17 -9.68 4.56
C ALA A 371 0.34 -11.04 5.05
N SER A 372 0.83 -11.88 4.15
CA SER A 372 1.45 -13.17 4.48
C SER A 372 2.64 -12.97 5.43
N TYR A 373 3.52 -12.01 5.13
CA TYR A 373 4.68 -11.73 5.97
C TYR A 373 4.29 -11.34 7.41
N GLU A 374 3.27 -10.50 7.57
CA GLU A 374 2.79 -10.08 8.89
C GLU A 374 2.21 -11.24 9.73
N LEU A 375 1.73 -12.33 9.10
CA LEU A 375 1.26 -13.54 9.80
C LEU A 375 2.33 -14.60 10.00
N GLU A 376 3.29 -14.68 9.08
CA GLU A 376 4.27 -15.76 9.05
C GLU A 376 5.54 -15.41 9.84
N ALA A 377 5.86 -14.13 9.98
CA ALA A 377 7.08 -13.66 10.66
C ALA A 377 6.86 -13.21 12.12
N TYR A 378 5.61 -13.06 12.56
CA TYR A 378 5.23 -12.57 13.90
C TYR A 378 4.04 -13.35 14.46
#